data_AF-A0A0Q6R7M8-F1
#
_entry.id   AF-A0A0Q6R7M8-F1
#
_cell.length_a   1.000
_cell.length_b   1.000
_cell.length_c   1.000
_cell.angle_alpha   90.00
_cell.angle_beta   90.00
_cell.angle_gamma   90.00
#
_symmetry.space_group_name_H-M   'P 1'
#
loop_
_entity.id
_entity.type
_entity.pdbx_description
1 polymer ?
#
loop_
_entity_poly.entity_id
_entity_poly.type
_entity_poly.pdbx_seq_one_letter_code
_entity_poly.pdbx_strand_id
1 'polypeptide(L)'
;MTDFLETVEGPDWLHDAINALICGDNVTAPRAHGKSVALVTPQSLWEALAEHLDAQEHIAPLLTDNREYPIERLLCEIVADGRRVHGVAYDLAIEALGQPKSTRATALHDVAEALIRPHANEYGRARAEELAADRAAELTEQRKADAA
;
A
#
# COMPACT_ATOMS: atom_id res chain seq x y z
N MET A 1 3.32 -4.89 -21.07
CA MET A 1 2.81 -3.79 -20.24
C MET A 1 3.81 -3.63 -19.12
N THR A 2 4.41 -2.46 -19.01
CA THR A 2 5.39 -2.17 -17.96
C THR A 2 4.63 -1.86 -16.67
N ASP A 3 4.94 -2.58 -15.60
CA ASP A 3 4.31 -2.32 -14.30
C ASP A 3 4.83 -0.98 -13.74
N PHE A 4 3.98 -0.20 -13.06
CA PHE A 4 4.37 1.11 -12.54
C PHE A 4 5.59 1.02 -11.62
N LEU A 5 5.67 -0.04 -10.83
CA LEU A 5 6.78 -0.30 -9.92
C LEU A 5 8.10 -0.65 -10.62
N GLU A 6 8.09 -0.90 -11.92
CA GLU A 6 9.30 -1.12 -12.73
C GLU A 6 9.84 0.18 -13.35
N THR A 7 9.14 1.30 -13.17
CA THR A 7 9.62 2.63 -13.58
C THR A 7 10.69 3.16 -12.62
N VAL A 8 11.36 4.27 -12.97
CA VAL A 8 12.36 4.89 -12.09
C VAL A 8 11.72 5.46 -10.82
N GLU A 9 10.48 5.94 -10.91
CA GLU A 9 9.75 6.54 -9.78
C GLU A 9 9.08 5.48 -8.88
N GLY A 10 8.79 4.30 -9.44
CA GLY A 10 8.05 3.23 -8.77
C GLY A 10 8.65 2.73 -7.46
N PRO A 11 9.96 2.39 -7.40
CA PRO A 11 10.60 1.90 -6.19
C PRO A 11 10.62 2.93 -5.05
N ASP A 12 10.94 4.19 -5.34
CA ASP A 12 10.98 5.25 -4.33
C ASP A 12 9.57 5.56 -3.82
N TRP A 13 8.60 5.65 -4.74
CA TRP A 13 7.19 5.80 -4.37
C TRP A 13 6.69 4.65 -3.49
N LEU A 14 7.08 3.41 -3.81
CA LEU A 14 6.67 2.23 -3.03
C LEU A 14 7.27 2.26 -1.62
N HIS A 15 8.54 2.67 -1.51
CA HIS A 15 9.17 2.85 -0.21
C HIS A 15 8.43 3.88 0.64
N ASP A 16 8.13 5.05 0.08
CA ASP A 16 7.40 6.12 0.77
C ASP A 16 5.97 5.70 1.13
N ALA A 17 5.29 5.00 0.23
CA ALA A 17 3.93 4.49 0.45
C ALA A 17 3.87 3.46 1.58
N ILE A 18 4.86 2.55 1.66
CA ILE A 18 4.97 1.57 2.75
C ILE A 18 5.15 2.30 4.08
N ASN A 19 6.07 3.26 4.14
CA ASN A 19 6.33 4.01 5.38
C ASN A 19 5.10 4.81 5.82
N ALA A 20 4.43 5.49 4.89
CA ALA A 20 3.20 6.23 5.15
C ALA A 20 2.10 5.32 5.71
N LEU A 21 1.90 4.15 5.09
CA LEU A 21 0.89 3.20 5.53
C LEU A 21 1.16 2.67 6.95
N ILE A 22 2.43 2.36 7.26
CA ILE A 22 2.85 1.92 8.60
C ILE A 22 2.62 3.03 9.64
N CYS A 23 2.80 4.30 9.26
CA CYS A 23 2.52 5.46 10.11
C CYS A 23 1.02 5.79 10.25
N GLY A 24 0.14 5.01 9.61
CA GLY A 24 -1.31 5.19 9.71
C GLY A 24 -1.90 6.14 8.67
N ASP A 25 -1.16 6.49 7.62
CA ASP A 25 -1.67 7.26 6.50
C ASP A 25 -2.27 6.37 5.40
N ASN A 26 -3.23 6.93 4.66
CA ASN A 26 -3.74 6.25 3.46
C ASN A 26 -2.72 6.34 2.33
N VAL A 27 -2.51 5.23 1.63
CA VAL A 27 -1.80 5.26 0.33
C VAL A 27 -2.79 5.74 -0.70
N THR A 28 -2.55 6.91 -1.28
CA THR A 28 -3.45 7.52 -2.26
C THR A 28 -2.80 7.64 -3.62
N ALA A 29 -3.64 7.64 -4.65
CA ALA A 29 -3.24 7.93 -6.01
C ALA A 29 -4.05 9.10 -6.59
N PRO A 30 -3.42 9.97 -7.39
CA PRO A 30 -4.12 11.08 -8.02
C PRO A 30 -5.11 10.55 -9.09
N ARG A 31 -6.25 11.22 -9.23
CA ARG A 31 -7.22 11.06 -10.30
C ARG A 31 -7.35 12.35 -11.09
N ALA A 32 -7.95 12.26 -12.27
CA ALA A 32 -8.32 13.42 -13.06
C ALA A 32 -9.05 14.49 -12.23
N HIS A 33 -8.87 15.76 -12.60
CA HIS A 33 -9.49 16.91 -11.94
C HIS A 33 -9.05 17.13 -10.47
N GLY A 34 -7.82 16.75 -10.11
CA GLY A 34 -7.23 17.05 -8.79
C GLY A 34 -7.84 16.26 -7.63
N LYS A 35 -8.57 15.18 -7.91
CA LYS A 35 -9.09 14.27 -6.88
C LYS A 35 -8.03 13.23 -6.51
N SER A 36 -8.12 12.65 -5.32
CA SER A 36 -7.33 11.47 -4.93
C SER A 36 -8.26 10.31 -4.61
N VAL A 37 -7.79 9.09 -4.84
CA VAL A 37 -8.45 7.86 -4.40
C VAL A 37 -7.53 7.11 -3.45
N ALA A 38 -8.07 6.59 -2.35
CA ALA A 38 -7.33 5.69 -1.48
C ALA A 38 -7.17 4.34 -2.18
N LEU A 39 -5.91 3.93 -2.37
CA LEU A 39 -5.57 2.60 -2.87
C LEU A 39 -5.58 1.58 -1.73
N VAL A 40 -4.97 1.94 -0.61
CA VAL A 40 -4.85 1.11 0.59
C VAL A 40 -5.05 2.00 1.81
N THR A 41 -5.75 1.48 2.80
CA THR A 41 -6.00 2.17 4.08
C THR A 41 -5.28 1.46 5.22
N PRO A 42 -5.00 2.13 6.36
CA PRO A 42 -4.46 1.50 7.54
C PRO A 42 -5.28 0.31 8.03
N GLN A 43 -6.61 0.37 7.88
CA GLN A 43 -7.49 -0.73 8.23
C GLN A 43 -7.17 -1.99 7.43
N SER A 44 -6.95 -1.84 6.11
CA SER A 44 -6.55 -2.96 5.25
C SER A 44 -5.20 -3.57 5.66
N LEU A 45 -4.28 -2.74 6.16
CA LEU A 45 -3.01 -3.23 6.72
C LEU A 45 -3.24 -4.05 8.00
N TRP A 46 -4.10 -3.59 8.89
CA TRP A 46 -4.41 -4.32 10.13
C TRP A 46 -5.10 -5.66 9.86
N GLU A 47 -6.00 -5.69 8.89
CA GLU A 47 -6.64 -6.91 8.40
C GLU A 47 -5.59 -7.92 7.88
N ALA A 48 -4.71 -7.47 6.97
CA ALA A 48 -3.64 -8.30 6.43
C ALA A 48 -2.65 -8.75 7.50
N LEU A 49 -2.37 -7.91 8.51
CA LEU A 49 -1.49 -8.26 9.62
C LEU A 49 -2.14 -9.32 10.53
N ALA A 50 -3.44 -9.23 10.80
CA ALA A 50 -4.15 -10.24 11.58
C ALA A 50 -4.12 -11.62 10.90
N GLU A 51 -4.21 -11.64 9.57
CA GLU A 51 -4.02 -12.86 8.77
C GLU A 51 -2.58 -13.38 8.85
N HIS A 52 -1.58 -12.51 8.73
CA HIS A 52 -0.16 -12.88 8.85
C HIS A 52 0.20 -13.47 10.22
N LEU A 53 -0.41 -12.96 11.29
CA LEU A 53 -0.20 -13.46 12.66
C LEU A 53 -0.97 -14.76 12.95
N ASP A 54 -1.67 -15.33 11.96
CA ASP A 54 -2.53 -16.52 12.08
C ASP A 54 -3.55 -16.40 13.22
N ALA A 55 -3.98 -15.16 13.52
CA ALA A 55 -4.95 -14.86 14.57
C ALA A 55 -6.39 -15.27 14.19
N GLN A 56 -6.54 -16.02 13.09
CA GLN A 56 -7.81 -16.39 12.46
C GLN A 56 -8.32 -17.77 12.93
N GLU A 57 -7.46 -18.76 13.23
CA GLU A 57 -7.95 -20.11 13.58
C GLU A 57 -8.32 -20.30 15.06
N HIS A 58 -7.81 -19.48 15.98
CA HIS A 58 -8.04 -19.65 17.43
C HIS A 58 -9.05 -18.67 18.07
N ILE A 59 -9.53 -17.66 17.33
CA ILE A 59 -10.40 -16.58 17.87
C ILE A 59 -11.79 -16.54 17.18
N ALA A 60 -12.08 -17.47 16.28
CA ALA A 60 -13.38 -17.58 15.60
C ALA A 60 -14.40 -18.28 16.52
N PRO A 61 -15.22 -17.53 17.29
CA PRO A 61 -16.53 -17.09 16.77
C PRO A 61 -17.07 -15.74 17.31
N LEU A 62 -16.28 -14.87 17.97
CA LEU A 62 -16.83 -13.69 18.69
C LEU A 62 -16.76 -12.34 17.94
N LEU A 63 -16.18 -12.26 16.75
CA LEU A 63 -15.80 -10.97 16.12
C LEU A 63 -16.23 -10.82 14.65
N THR A 64 -17.32 -11.46 14.22
CA THR A 64 -17.59 -11.57 12.77
C THR A 64 -18.14 -10.33 12.06
N ASP A 65 -18.56 -9.26 12.73
CA ASP A 65 -19.10 -8.08 12.02
C ASP A 65 -18.53 -6.70 12.43
N ASN A 66 -17.74 -6.61 13.51
CA ASN A 66 -17.10 -5.36 13.98
C ASN A 66 -15.74 -5.66 14.63
N ARG A 67 -14.88 -6.40 13.92
CA ARG A 67 -13.54 -6.71 14.46
C ARG A 67 -12.72 -5.43 14.50
N GLU A 68 -12.46 -4.95 15.71
CA GLU A 68 -11.40 -3.98 15.94
C GLU A 68 -10.06 -4.73 15.93
N TYR A 69 -9.02 -4.11 15.36
CA TYR A 69 -7.66 -4.65 15.26
C TYR A 69 -6.68 -3.94 16.22
N PRO A 70 -6.93 -3.94 17.55
CA PRO A 70 -6.14 -3.14 18.48
C PRO A 70 -4.70 -3.65 18.64
N ILE A 71 -4.47 -4.95 18.50
CA ILE A 71 -3.12 -5.54 18.61
C ILE A 71 -2.31 -5.16 17.37
N GLU A 72 -2.88 -5.33 16.19
CA GLU A 72 -2.27 -5.03 14.91
C GLU A 72 -1.96 -3.53 14.79
N ARG A 73 -2.90 -2.68 15.23
CA ARG A 73 -2.68 -1.24 15.31
C ARG A 73 -1.55 -0.88 16.27
N LEU A 74 -1.50 -1.50 17.46
CA LEU A 74 -0.42 -1.29 18.42
C LEU A 74 0.94 -1.69 17.84
N LEU A 75 1.01 -2.82 17.13
CA LEU A 75 2.23 -3.27 16.46
C LEU A 75 2.68 -2.28 15.39
N CYS A 76 1.76 -1.74 14.59
CA CYS A 76 2.09 -0.71 13.60
C CYS A 76 2.67 0.55 14.27
N GLU A 77 2.03 1.05 15.34
CA GLU A 77 2.49 2.22 16.09
C GLU A 77 3.92 2.03 16.65
N ILE A 78 4.15 0.88 17.28
CA ILE A 78 5.45 0.54 17.85
C ILE A 78 6.54 0.51 16.77
N VAL A 79 6.23 -0.09 15.62
CA VAL A 79 7.18 -0.18 14.50
C VAL A 79 7.43 1.19 13.88
N ALA A 80 6.39 2.02 13.71
CA ALA A 80 6.48 3.36 13.14
C ALA A 80 7.39 4.28 13.97
N ASP A 81 7.18 4.32 15.28
CA ASP A 81 7.99 5.10 16.23
C ASP A 81 9.42 4.55 16.37
N GLY A 82 9.58 3.25 16.13
CA GLY A 82 10.86 2.60 16.06
C GLY A 82 11.51 2.32 17.40
N ARG A 83 12.65 1.60 17.33
CA ARG A 83 13.36 1.08 18.51
C ARG A 83 13.81 2.15 19.50
N ARG A 84 14.11 3.36 19.04
CA ARG A 84 14.58 4.46 19.90
C ARG A 84 13.50 4.94 20.87
N VAL A 85 12.23 4.83 20.48
CA VAL A 85 11.08 5.26 21.28
C VAL A 85 10.60 4.10 22.15
N HIS A 86 10.40 2.92 21.56
CA HIS A 86 9.73 1.79 22.23
C HIS A 86 10.65 0.70 22.76
N GLY A 87 11.97 0.80 22.57
CA GLY A 87 12.98 -0.09 23.16
C GLY A 87 12.62 -1.58 23.06
N VAL A 88 12.33 -2.19 24.21
CA VAL A 88 11.95 -3.61 24.31
C VAL A 88 10.64 -3.93 23.60
N ALA A 89 9.65 -3.04 23.63
CA ALA A 89 8.38 -3.28 22.94
C ALA A 89 8.57 -3.35 21.42
N TYR A 90 9.49 -2.55 20.87
CA TYR A 90 9.90 -2.68 19.47
C TYR A 90 10.52 -4.04 19.19
N ASP A 91 11.49 -4.47 20.01
CA ASP A 91 12.15 -5.77 19.81
C ASP A 91 11.14 -6.94 19.86
N LEU A 92 10.18 -6.90 20.80
CA LEU A 92 9.08 -7.86 20.90
C LEU A 92 8.13 -7.80 19.70
N ALA A 93 7.82 -6.61 19.20
CA ALA A 93 6.99 -6.47 18.00
C ALA A 93 7.68 -7.10 16.79
N ILE A 94 8.99 -6.88 16.60
CA ILE A 94 9.75 -7.50 15.52
C ILE A 94 9.78 -9.03 15.68
N GLU A 95 9.93 -9.54 16.91
CA GLU A 95 9.90 -10.98 17.18
C GLU A 95 8.54 -11.60 16.83
N ALA A 96 7.45 -10.96 17.25
CA ALA A 96 6.09 -11.42 16.96
C ALA A 96 5.76 -11.41 15.46
N LEU A 97 6.24 -10.39 14.74
CA LEU A 97 6.05 -10.27 13.29
C LEU A 97 6.89 -11.29 12.51
N GLY A 98 8.00 -11.74 13.09
CA GLY A 98 8.95 -12.64 12.46
C GLY A 98 9.98 -11.93 11.58
N GLN A 99 10.86 -12.72 10.98
CA GLN A 99 11.93 -12.21 10.14
C GLN A 99 11.40 -11.75 8.77
N PRO A 100 11.90 -10.63 8.23
CA PRO A 100 11.58 -10.19 6.88
C PRO A 100 12.10 -11.19 5.84
N LYS A 101 11.45 -11.23 4.68
CA LYS A 101 11.93 -11.94 3.49
C LYS A 101 13.06 -11.19 2.78
N SER A 102 13.22 -9.89 3.08
CA SER A 102 14.22 -9.00 2.47
C SER A 102 15.22 -8.45 3.51
N THR A 103 16.40 -8.05 3.03
CA THR A 103 17.56 -7.70 3.88
C THR A 103 17.48 -6.35 4.58
N ARG A 104 16.41 -5.57 4.39
CA ARG A 104 16.32 -4.17 4.86
C ARG A 104 15.02 -3.78 5.55
N ALA A 105 14.07 -4.69 5.72
CA ALA A 105 12.72 -4.36 6.18
C ALA A 105 12.30 -5.24 7.37
N THR A 106 11.11 -5.02 7.95
CA THR A 106 10.50 -5.95 8.92
C THR A 106 9.43 -6.77 8.21
N ALA A 107 8.95 -7.89 8.78
CA ALA A 107 7.85 -8.63 8.15
C ALA A 107 6.59 -7.76 7.94
N LEU A 108 6.37 -6.72 8.75
CA LEU A 108 5.32 -5.72 8.53
C LEU A 108 5.51 -4.94 7.21
N HIS A 109 6.74 -4.62 6.82
CA HIS A 109 7.01 -3.96 5.55
C HIS A 109 6.71 -4.89 4.38
N ASP A 110 7.01 -6.19 4.50
CA ASP A 110 6.67 -7.17 3.47
C ASP A 110 5.15 -7.32 3.32
N VAL A 111 4.40 -7.29 4.44
CA VAL A 111 2.92 -7.29 4.44
C VAL A 111 2.37 -6.02 3.77
N ALA A 112 2.88 -4.84 4.15
CA ALA A 112 2.49 -3.58 3.54
C ALA A 112 2.81 -3.54 2.03
N GLU A 113 3.98 -4.02 1.64
CA GLU A 113 4.38 -4.12 0.24
C GLU A 113 3.44 -5.05 -0.56
N ALA A 114 3.16 -6.24 -0.03
CA ALA A 114 2.26 -7.21 -0.66
C ALA A 114 0.85 -6.65 -0.86
N LEU A 115 0.40 -5.80 0.07
CA LEU A 115 -0.88 -5.12 0.00
C LEU A 115 -0.87 -3.98 -1.04
N ILE A 116 0.18 -3.13 -1.08
CA ILE A 116 0.25 -1.96 -1.97
C ILE A 116 0.50 -2.37 -3.43
N ARG A 117 1.40 -3.33 -3.66
CA ARG A 117 1.95 -3.65 -4.98
C ARG A 117 0.88 -3.94 -6.05
N PRO A 118 -0.14 -4.77 -5.81
CA PRO A 118 -1.19 -5.05 -6.80
C PRO A 118 -1.98 -3.80 -7.19
N HIS A 119 -2.38 -2.98 -6.22
CA HIS A 119 -3.15 -1.76 -6.43
C HIS A 119 -2.35 -0.69 -7.16
N ALA A 120 -1.06 -0.54 -6.82
CA ALA A 120 -0.16 0.39 -7.51
C ALA A 120 0.01 0.04 -9.00
N ASN A 121 0.20 -1.24 -9.31
CA ASN A 121 0.34 -1.71 -10.69
C ASN A 121 -0.97 -1.60 -11.47
N GLU A 122 -2.11 -1.90 -10.85
CA GLU A 122 -3.42 -1.71 -11.48
C GLU A 122 -3.69 -0.24 -11.81
N TYR A 123 -3.43 0.66 -10.86
CA TYR A 123 -3.55 2.09 -11.08
C TYR A 123 -2.61 2.56 -12.21
N GLY A 124 -1.36 2.11 -12.20
CA GLY A 124 -0.38 2.43 -13.24
C GLY A 124 -0.84 2.05 -14.65
N ARG A 125 -1.41 0.85 -14.80
CA ARG A 125 -2.00 0.40 -16.07
C ARG A 125 -3.17 1.27 -16.49
N ALA A 126 -4.13 1.51 -15.59
CA ALA A 126 -5.30 2.34 -15.88
C ALA A 126 -4.89 3.77 -16.31
N ARG A 127 -3.87 4.34 -15.66
CA ARG A 127 -3.37 5.68 -16.00
C ARG A 127 -2.66 5.70 -17.35
N ALA A 128 -1.90 4.66 -17.69
CA ALA A 128 -1.26 4.55 -18.99
C ALA A 128 -2.27 4.44 -20.14
N GLU A 129 -3.36 3.70 -19.91
CA GLU A 129 -4.48 3.58 -20.87
C GLU A 129 -5.21 4.91 -21.08
N GLU A 130 -5.49 5.66 -20.00
CA GLU A 130 -6.09 7.00 -20.06
C GLU A 130 -5.23 7.95 -20.90
N LEU A 131 -3.92 8.03 -20.62
CA LEU A 131 -2.99 8.89 -21.36
C LEU A 131 -2.81 8.47 -22.82
N ALA A 132 -3.00 7.19 -23.15
CA ALA A 132 -2.99 6.71 -24.53
C ALA A 132 -4.27 7.13 -25.27
N ALA A 133 -5.42 7.06 -24.60
CA ALA A 133 -6.70 7.51 -25.14
C ALA A 133 -6.71 9.02 -25.41
N ASP A 134 -6.21 9.84 -24.47
CA ASP A 134 -6.11 11.29 -24.62
C ASP A 134 -5.25 11.67 -25.83
N ARG A 135 -4.06 11.05 -25.96
CA ARG A 135 -3.18 11.27 -27.13
C ARG A 135 -3.85 10.86 -28.44
N ALA A 136 -4.61 9.76 -28.46
CA ALA A 136 -5.34 9.35 -29.65
C ALA A 136 -6.47 10.34 -30.03
N ALA A 137 -7.14 10.92 -29.04
CA ALA A 137 -8.15 11.95 -29.25
C ALA A 137 -7.54 13.23 -29.81
N GLU A 138 -6.42 13.71 -29.23
CA GLU A 138 -5.68 14.89 -29.73
C GLU A 138 -5.24 14.71 -31.18
N LEU A 139 -4.65 13.56 -31.52
CA LEU A 139 -4.25 13.25 -32.90
C LEU A 139 -5.43 13.21 -33.86
N THR A 140 -6.60 12.77 -33.39
CA THR A 140 -7.82 12.73 -34.21
C THR A 140 -8.35 14.13 -34.48
N GLU A 141 -8.38 15.00 -33.46
CA GLU A 141 -8.79 16.40 -33.63
C GLU A 141 -7.81 17.17 -34.51
N GLN A 142 -6.51 16.95 -34.36
CA GLN A 142 -5.50 17.57 -35.22
C GLN A 142 -5.69 17.18 -36.70
N ARG A 143 -5.95 15.90 -36.98
CA ARG A 143 -6.25 15.44 -38.35
C ARG A 143 -7.53 16.06 -38.93
N LYS A 144 -8.55 16.32 -38.11
CA LYS A 144 -9.76 17.03 -38.55
C LYS A 144 -9.48 18.49 -38.87
N ALA A 145 -8.68 19.15 -38.03
CA ALA A 145 -8.28 20.54 -38.23
C ALA A 145 -7.41 20.72 -39.50
N ASP A 146 -6.49 19.79 -39.76
CA ASP A 146 -5.63 19.82 -40.96
C ASP A 146 -6.40 19.49 -42.27
N ALA A 147 -7.58 18.89 -42.17
CA ALA A 147 -8.42 18.50 -43.30
C ALA A 147 -9.51 19.53 -43.65
N ALA A 148 -9.64 20.62 -42.86
CA ALA A 148 -10.62 21.69 -43.01
C ALA A 148 -9.99 22.96 -43.61
#